data_AF-A0A0N4VZZ5-F1
#
_entry.id   AF-A0A0N4VZZ5-F1
#
_cell.length_a   1.000
_cell.length_b   1.000
_cell.length_c   1.000
_cell.angle_alpha   90.00
_cell.angle_beta   90.00
_cell.angle_gamma   90.00
#
_symmetry.space_group_name_H-M   'P 1'
#
loop_
_entity.id
_entity.type
_entity.pdbx_description
1 polymer ?
#
loop_
_entity_poly.entity_id
_entity_poly.type
_entity_poly.pdbx_seq_one_letter_code
_entity_poly.pdbx_strand_id
1 'polypeptide(L)'
;MDHCITLREAKSLEIISAPRPALALSPQNFSMIQQGIQPGRCSQVVPVEVETRQVFSVLQMRSRQEQVGCAEVQIPASCSNNECFHKSFRSIDGTCNNFENPIVGAAFSPFIRLLPSAYDDGINSIVGSIS
;
A
#
# COMPACT_ATOMS: atom_id res chain seq x y z
N MET A 1 -12.06 -7.52 -13.81
CA MET A 1 -11.75 -6.68 -12.61
C MET A 1 -12.86 -6.70 -11.57
N ASP A 2 -14.14 -6.69 -11.93
CA ASP A 2 -15.24 -6.71 -10.95
C ASP A 2 -15.24 -7.97 -10.06
N HIS A 3 -14.86 -9.13 -10.62
CA HIS A 3 -14.64 -10.36 -9.87
C HIS A 3 -13.49 -10.26 -8.84
N CYS A 4 -12.50 -9.39 -9.07
CA CYS A 4 -11.38 -9.18 -8.15
C CYS A 4 -11.71 -8.23 -6.99
N ILE A 5 -12.68 -7.33 -7.20
CA ILE A 5 -13.16 -6.42 -6.17
C ILE A 5 -14.05 -7.20 -5.19
N THR A 6 -14.95 -8.06 -5.69
CA THR A 6 -15.87 -8.86 -4.87
C THR A 6 -15.19 -10.02 -4.13
N LEU A 7 -14.16 -10.68 -4.71
CA LEU A 7 -13.38 -11.71 -4.00
C LEU A 7 -12.62 -11.17 -2.77
N ARG A 8 -12.41 -9.85 -2.66
CA ARG A 8 -11.80 -9.23 -1.48
C ARG A 8 -12.77 -9.02 -0.32
N GLU A 9 -14.05 -8.82 -0.57
CA GLU A 9 -15.04 -8.74 0.53
C GLU A 9 -15.10 -10.08 1.29
N ALA A 10 -14.97 -11.20 0.58
CA ALA A 10 -14.94 -12.53 1.19
C ALA A 10 -13.63 -12.85 1.94
N LYS A 11 -12.48 -12.31 1.53
CA LYS A 11 -11.16 -12.65 2.12
C LYS A 11 -10.65 -11.65 3.17
N SER A 12 -11.26 -10.46 3.26
CA SER A 12 -10.91 -9.46 4.28
C SER A 12 -11.34 -9.87 5.70
N LEU A 13 -12.27 -10.82 5.83
CA LEU A 13 -12.73 -11.32 7.13
C LEU A 13 -11.78 -12.34 7.78
N GLU A 14 -10.85 -12.96 7.04
CA GLU A 14 -9.96 -14.00 7.59
C GLU A 14 -8.55 -13.50 7.99
N ILE A 15 -8.14 -12.29 7.59
CA ILE A 15 -6.76 -11.80 7.83
C ILE A 15 -6.65 -10.96 9.13
N ILE A 16 -7.76 -10.58 9.76
CA ILE A 16 -7.78 -9.67 10.91
C ILE A 16 -7.39 -10.38 12.24
N SER A 17 -7.24 -11.71 12.30
CA SER A 17 -7.13 -12.43 13.58
C SER A 17 -5.75 -13.01 13.95
N ALA A 18 -4.65 -12.62 13.31
CA ALA A 18 -3.32 -13.10 13.71
C ALA A 18 -2.56 -12.04 14.53
N PRO A 19 -2.51 -12.12 15.87
CA PRO A 19 -1.66 -11.25 16.67
C PRO A 19 -0.19 -11.67 16.47
N ARG A 20 0.65 -10.76 15.96
CA ARG A 20 2.11 -10.94 16.03
C ARG A 20 2.59 -10.59 17.44
N PRO A 21 3.61 -11.29 17.97
CA PRO A 21 4.08 -11.08 19.33
C PRO A 21 4.73 -9.70 19.46
N ALA A 22 4.21 -8.88 20.38
CA ALA A 22 4.89 -7.68 20.84
C ALA A 22 6.07 -8.10 21.71
N LEU A 23 7.29 -7.80 21.26
CA LEU A 23 8.49 -7.86 22.10
C LEU A 23 8.35 -6.83 23.21
N ALA A 24 8.17 -7.29 24.45
CA ALA A 24 8.17 -6.45 25.63
C ALA A 24 9.61 -6.00 25.95
N LEU A 25 9.88 -4.70 25.86
CA LEU A 25 11.08 -4.09 26.42
C LEU A 25 10.73 -3.52 27.80
N SER A 26 11.53 -3.90 28.80
CA SER A 26 11.45 -3.49 30.21
C SER A 26 11.64 -1.98 30.39
N PRO A 27 10.96 -1.32 31.35
CA PRO A 27 11.10 0.11 31.55
C PRO A 27 12.43 0.41 32.27
N GLN A 28 13.38 1.01 31.55
CA GLN A 28 14.54 1.66 32.17
C GLN A 28 14.16 3.12 32.45
N ASN A 29 14.25 3.48 33.74
CA ASN A 29 14.10 4.82 34.30
C ASN A 29 14.91 5.85 33.49
N PHE A 30 14.23 6.73 32.75
CA PHE A 30 14.86 7.89 32.13
C PHE A 30 14.35 9.15 32.82
N SER A 31 15.18 9.72 33.69
CA SER A 31 14.94 11.02 34.31
C SER A 31 14.85 12.10 33.23
N MET A 32 13.66 12.70 33.10
CA MET A 32 13.33 13.77 32.18
C MET A 32 14.22 15.00 32.42
N ILE A 33 15.18 15.27 31.53
CA ILE A 33 15.65 16.65 31.31
C ILE A 33 14.62 17.31 30.40
N GLN A 34 13.89 18.25 30.99
CA GLN A 34 12.77 18.96 30.39
C GLN A 34 13.30 19.99 29.38
N GLN A 35 13.65 19.54 28.17
CA GLN A 35 13.73 20.40 26.99
C GLN A 35 12.69 19.90 25.99
N GLY A 36 11.61 20.66 25.88
CA GLY A 36 10.36 20.24 25.25
C GLY A 36 10.51 19.88 23.76
N ILE A 37 10.39 18.59 23.47
CA ILE A 37 9.92 18.10 22.18
C ILE A 37 8.39 18.25 22.21
N GLN A 38 7.89 19.33 21.63
CA GLN A 38 6.45 19.52 21.47
C GLN A 38 5.95 18.48 20.45
N PRO A 39 4.93 17.66 20.76
CA PRO A 39 4.32 16.78 19.78
C PRO A 39 3.83 17.61 18.59
N GLY A 40 4.37 17.33 17.40
CA GLY A 40 4.06 18.07 16.17
C GLY A 40 5.13 19.03 15.66
N ARG A 41 6.26 19.21 16.37
CA ARG A 41 7.38 20.00 15.83
C ARG A 41 8.41 19.07 15.17
N CYS A 42 8.31 18.92 13.86
CA CYS A 42 9.27 18.18 13.07
C CYS A 42 10.59 18.95 13.02
N SER A 43 11.61 18.45 13.72
CA SER A 43 12.99 18.90 13.53
C SER A 43 13.46 18.57 12.11
N GLN A 44 14.51 19.25 11.63
CA GLN A 44 15.08 19.11 10.29
C GLN A 44 15.01 17.67 9.75
N VAL A 45 14.18 17.46 8.73
CA VAL A 45 13.99 16.15 8.08
C VAL A 45 14.91 16.08 6.87
N VAL A 46 15.68 15.00 6.77
CA VAL A 46 16.51 14.70 5.60
C VAL A 46 15.91 13.49 4.88
N PRO A 47 15.52 13.61 3.60
CA PRO A 47 15.01 12.48 2.85
C PRO A 47 16.14 11.49 2.54
N VAL A 48 15.85 10.20 2.67
CA VAL A 48 16.72 9.11 2.24
C VAL A 48 15.93 8.24 1.29
N GLU A 49 16.52 7.93 0.14
CA GLU A 49 15.93 7.01 -0.82
C GLU A 49 16.08 5.57 -0.31
N VAL A 50 14.95 4.85 -0.22
CA VAL A 50 14.91 3.45 0.20
C VAL A 50 14.01 2.69 -0.77
N GLU A 51 14.55 1.65 -1.39
CA GLU A 51 13.76 0.73 -2.21
C GLU A 51 13.00 -0.25 -1.29
N THR A 52 11.68 -0.09 -1.19
CA THR A 52 10.82 -0.92 -0.34
C THR A 52 10.00 -1.94 -1.13
N ARG A 53 10.08 -1.90 -2.47
CA ARG A 53 9.28 -2.74 -3.35
C ARG A 53 9.98 -4.04 -3.68
N GLN A 54 9.23 -5.13 -3.69
CA GLN A 54 9.72 -6.38 -4.26
C GLN A 54 9.60 -6.37 -5.78
N VAL A 55 10.74 -6.53 -6.46
CA VAL A 55 10.81 -6.72 -7.91
C VAL A 55 10.60 -8.21 -8.21
N PHE A 56 9.61 -8.52 -9.05
CA PHE A 56 9.29 -9.88 -9.46
C PHE A 56 9.59 -10.07 -10.95
N SER A 57 10.07 -11.25 -11.31
CA SER A 57 10.20 -11.62 -12.73
C SER A 57 8.82 -11.74 -13.38
N VAL A 58 8.77 -11.65 -14.70
CA VAL A 58 7.52 -11.81 -15.47
C VAL A 58 6.87 -13.16 -15.17
N LEU A 59 7.66 -14.23 -15.00
CA LEU A 59 7.14 -15.54 -14.63
C LEU A 59 6.51 -15.54 -13.24
N GLN A 60 7.19 -14.95 -12.25
CA GLN A 60 6.64 -14.82 -10.90
C GLN A 60 5.35 -14.00 -10.87
N MET A 61 5.26 -12.93 -11.66
CA MET A 61 4.03 -12.15 -11.78
C MET A 61 2.91 -12.98 -12.40
N ARG A 62 3.17 -13.70 -13.51
CA ARG A 62 2.18 -14.58 -14.15
C ARG A 62 1.69 -15.68 -13.22
N SER A 63 2.60 -16.40 -12.57
CA SER A 63 2.22 -17.47 -11.63
C SER A 63 1.37 -16.93 -10.48
N ARG A 64 1.67 -15.74 -9.96
CA ARG A 64 0.81 -15.13 -8.93
C ARG A 64 -0.53 -14.68 -9.47
N GLN A 65 -0.57 -14.10 -10.67
CA GLN A 65 -1.82 -13.71 -11.31
C GLN A 65 -2.71 -14.91 -11.60
N GLU A 66 -2.13 -16.04 -12.04
CA GLU A 66 -2.83 -17.31 -12.24
C GLU A 66 -3.35 -17.88 -10.91
N GLN A 67 -2.54 -17.82 -9.84
CA GLN A 67 -2.91 -18.36 -8.53
C GLN A 67 -3.98 -17.53 -7.81
N VAL A 68 -3.88 -16.20 -7.88
CA VAL A 68 -4.74 -15.27 -7.14
C VAL A 68 -5.92 -14.80 -7.99
N GLY A 69 -5.85 -14.96 -9.31
CA GLY A 69 -6.86 -14.50 -10.28
C GLY A 69 -6.90 -12.98 -10.45
N CYS A 70 -6.01 -12.23 -9.78
CA CYS A 70 -6.02 -10.78 -9.70
C CYS A 70 -4.60 -10.21 -9.71
N ALA A 71 -4.45 -8.97 -10.17
CA ALA A 71 -3.20 -8.24 -10.06
C ALA A 71 -2.89 -7.93 -8.58
N GLU A 72 -1.61 -8.04 -8.20
CA GLU A 72 -1.13 -7.62 -6.88
C GLU A 72 -1.38 -6.12 -6.68
N VAL A 73 -1.93 -5.75 -5.51
CA VAL A 73 -2.17 -4.35 -5.15
C VAL A 73 -1.11 -3.93 -4.14
N GLN A 74 -0.64 -2.70 -4.21
CA GLN A 74 0.27 -2.16 -3.21
C GLN A 74 -0.32 -2.25 -1.81
N ILE A 75 0.51 -2.65 -0.85
CA ILE A 75 0.13 -2.69 0.57
C ILE A 75 0.10 -1.24 1.08
N PRO A 76 -1.02 -0.77 1.68
CA PRO A 76 -1.09 0.58 2.22
C PRO A 76 -0.03 0.81 3.31
N ALA A 77 0.76 1.87 3.16
CA ALA A 77 1.72 2.28 4.17
C ALA A 77 1.02 2.97 5.35
N SER A 78 1.54 2.79 6.57
CA SER A 78 1.15 3.61 7.71
C SER A 78 1.85 4.98 7.62
N CYS A 79 1.14 6.01 7.18
CA CYS A 79 1.69 7.35 6.99
C CYS A 79 2.21 7.98 8.29
N SER A 80 1.70 7.53 9.45
CA SER A 80 2.14 7.99 10.78
C SER A 80 3.58 7.59 11.09
N ASN A 81 4.10 6.51 10.48
CA ASN A 81 5.47 6.03 10.76
C ASN A 81 6.54 7.05 10.33
N ASN A 82 6.24 7.87 9.31
CA ASN A 82 7.12 8.90 8.77
C ASN A 82 6.36 10.23 8.60
N GLU A 83 5.50 10.56 9.58
CA GLU A 83 4.61 11.72 9.49
C GLU A 83 5.36 13.03 9.19
N CYS A 84 6.52 13.24 9.83
CA CYS A 84 7.34 14.44 9.60
C CYS A 84 7.91 14.54 8.18
N PHE A 85 8.23 13.41 7.56
CA PHE A 85 8.62 13.37 6.15
C PHE A 85 7.42 13.71 5.27
N HIS A 86 6.28 13.06 5.44
CA HIS A 86 5.10 13.27 4.60
C HIS A 86 4.48 14.68 4.77
N LYS A 87 4.70 15.35 5.90
CA LYS A 87 4.35 16.77 6.10
C LYS A 87 5.28 17.74 5.34
N SER A 88 6.51 17.32 5.04
CA SER A 88 7.54 18.20 4.46
C SER A 88 7.86 17.89 3.00
N PHE A 89 7.70 16.63 2.59
CA PHE A 89 8.13 16.09 1.30
C PHE A 89 7.12 15.05 0.78
N ARG A 90 7.16 14.82 -0.54
CA ARG A 90 6.38 13.77 -1.20
C ARG A 90 7.22 12.50 -1.32
N SER A 91 6.60 11.33 -1.20
CA SER A 91 7.28 10.09 -1.59
C SER A 91 7.42 10.02 -3.11
N ILE A 92 8.41 9.25 -3.58
CA ILE A 92 8.70 9.09 -5.01
C ILE A 92 7.53 8.43 -5.75
N ASP A 93 6.87 7.47 -5.12
CA ASP A 93 5.74 6.75 -5.69
C ASP A 93 4.38 7.41 -5.41
N GLY A 94 4.33 8.54 -4.70
CA GLY A 94 3.07 9.23 -4.37
C GLY A 94 2.30 8.65 -3.18
N THR A 95 2.80 7.60 -2.53
CA THR A 95 2.25 7.06 -1.27
C THR A 95 2.14 8.14 -0.18
N CYS A 96 1.05 8.13 0.57
CA CYS A 96 0.73 9.08 1.65
C CYS A 96 0.50 10.53 1.21
N ASN A 97 0.24 10.78 -0.08
CA ASN A 97 -0.34 12.06 -0.52
C ASN A 97 -1.76 12.23 0.05
N ASN A 98 -2.48 11.12 0.24
CA ASN A 98 -3.71 11.06 1.01
C ASN A 98 -3.47 10.22 2.28
N PHE A 99 -3.54 10.84 3.46
CA PHE A 99 -3.28 10.16 4.74
C PHE A 99 -4.35 9.13 5.12
N GLU A 100 -5.60 9.37 4.73
CA GLU A 100 -6.71 8.44 4.97
C GLU A 100 -6.64 7.24 4.03
N ASN A 101 -6.18 7.46 2.78
CA ASN A 101 -6.09 6.45 1.74
C ASN A 101 -4.68 6.47 1.09
N PRO A 102 -3.66 5.87 1.74
CA PRO A 102 -2.25 6.05 1.39
C PRO A 102 -1.85 5.73 -0.04
N ILE A 103 -2.56 4.84 -0.73
CA ILE A 103 -2.22 4.37 -2.08
C ILE A 103 -3.02 5.06 -3.19
N VAL A 104 -3.95 5.96 -2.86
CA VAL A 104 -4.74 6.66 -3.88
C VAL A 104 -3.83 7.62 -4.65
N GLY A 105 -3.71 7.38 -5.95
CA GLY A 105 -2.83 8.14 -6.83
C GLY A 105 -1.35 7.73 -6.74
N ALA A 106 -1.02 6.68 -5.99
CA ALA A 106 0.33 6.14 -5.97
C ALA A 106 0.66 5.42 -7.29
N ALA A 107 1.91 5.50 -7.73
CA ALA A 107 2.44 4.77 -8.86
C ALA A 107 2.39 3.26 -8.60
N PHE A 108 2.23 2.46 -9.66
CA PHE A 108 2.04 1.00 -9.59
C PHE A 108 0.72 0.54 -8.97
N SER A 109 -0.24 1.46 -8.83
CA SER A 109 -1.64 1.14 -8.61
C SER A 109 -2.40 1.05 -9.95
N PRO A 110 -3.46 0.23 -10.04
CA PRO A 110 -4.29 0.18 -11.23
C PRO A 110 -5.02 1.51 -11.44
N PHE A 111 -5.33 1.83 -12.70
CA PHE A 111 -6.21 2.96 -13.00
C PHE A 111 -7.61 2.70 -12.45
N ILE A 112 -8.23 3.76 -11.92
CA ILE A 112 -9.65 3.73 -11.58
C ILE A 112 -10.49 3.64 -12.86
N ARG A 113 -11.62 2.93 -12.78
CA ARG A 113 -12.58 2.85 -13.88
C ARG A 113 -13.77 3.73 -13.56
N LEU A 114 -14.06 4.70 -14.43
CA LEU A 114 -15.28 5.52 -14.35
C LEU A 114 -16.49 4.78 -14.95
N LEU A 115 -16.23 3.83 -15.85
CA LEU A 115 -17.23 2.98 -16.51
C LEU A 115 -16.76 1.52 -16.49
N PRO A 116 -17.68 0.54 -16.55
CA PRO A 116 -17.33 -0.87 -16.67
C PRO A 116 -16.42 -1.16 -17.87
N SER A 117 -15.63 -2.23 -17.79
CA SER A 117 -14.80 -2.68 -18.92
C SER A 117 -15.64 -3.26 -20.06
N ALA A 118 -15.25 -2.97 -21.30
CA ALA A 118 -15.82 -3.57 -22.51
C ALA A 118 -14.76 -4.46 -23.19
N TYR A 119 -14.66 -5.71 -22.74
CA TYR A 119 -13.84 -6.76 -23.38
C TYR A 119 -14.77 -7.76 -24.08
N ASP A 120 -14.26 -8.41 -25.12
CA ASP A 120 -15.05 -9.34 -25.95
C ASP A 120 -15.56 -10.55 -25.15
N ASP A 121 -14.74 -11.03 -24.22
CA ASP A 121 -15.03 -12.11 -23.27
C ASP A 121 -15.46 -11.60 -21.89
N GLY A 122 -15.59 -10.28 -21.72
CA GLY A 122 -15.85 -9.64 -20.43
C GLY A 122 -14.68 -9.67 -19.43
N ILE A 123 -13.49 -10.17 -19.81
CA ILE A 123 -12.35 -10.35 -18.92
C ILE A 123 -11.12 -9.57 -19.38
N ASN A 124 -10.55 -9.93 -20.52
CA ASN A 124 -9.29 -9.36 -21.02
C ASN A 124 -9.10 -9.44 -22.55
N SER A 125 -10.02 -10.05 -23.28
CA SER A 125 -9.92 -10.20 -24.74
C SER A 125 -10.24 -8.89 -25.47
N ILE A 126 -9.45 -8.59 -26.52
CA ILE A 126 -9.67 -7.42 -27.38
C ILE A 126 -11.02 -7.56 -28.10
N VAL A 127 -11.77 -6.45 -28.18
CA VAL A 127 -13.05 -6.41 -28.90
C VAL A 127 -12.87 -6.88 -30.35
N GLY A 128 -13.67 -7.88 -30.76
CA GLY A 128 -13.61 -8.48 -32.10
C GLY A 128 -12.61 -9.63 -32.26
N SER A 129 -12.10 -10.19 -31.16
CA SER A 129 -11.19 -11.35 -31.19
C SER A 129 -11.90 -12.71 -31.12
N ILE A 130 -13.17 -12.73 -30.70
CA ILE A 130 -14.03 -13.91 -30.59
C ILE A 130 -14.99 -14.10 -31.78
N SER A 131 -14.88 -13.24 -32.82
CA SER A 131 -15.73 -13.26 -34.02
C SER A 131 -15.29 -14.28 -35.07
#